data_AF-A0A3D8UIC9-F1
#
_entry.id   AF-A0A3D8UIC9-F1
#
_cell.length_a   1.000
_cell.length_b   1.000
_cell.length_c   1.000
_cell.angle_alpha   90.00
_cell.angle_beta   90.00
_cell.angle_gamma   90.00
#
_symmetry.space_group_name_H-M   'P 1'
#
loop_
_entity.id
_entity.type
_entity.pdbx_description
1 polymer ?
#
loop_
_entity_poly.entity_id
_entity_poly.type
_entity_poly.pdbx_seq_one_letter_code
_entity_poly.pdbx_strand_id
1 'polypeptide(L)'
;PFKVSGILKPTHTPIDKTLIVTLHAMAAIHDDSHKHFMFIPQQHNVHHEDGEHQDENHENEHNEREESHGDEHHEHENTQNSASTFKENLSHKVAKKLKILPEKISAVYVGMDSKSAIFNIQRKINSNTQEPLSAIIPALAVQDLWNFFEIVQITLNIISILVVFIGLLGMLSLILMGVQNRKKEMAILRSIGATPFDIAKLIVGEAAIVCGVSIGFGVVLLYVVLFICSQPLYDTYGFYLELQFLSLQEFAILALIECSAIIISFIPAYQIYKQSLIDGMNRHI
;
A
#
# COMPACT_ATOMS: atom_id res chain seq x y z
N PRO A 1 23.07 1.79 25.95
CA PRO A 1 21.63 1.50 25.78
C PRO A 1 20.89 2.66 25.10
N PHE A 2 20.13 2.37 24.02
CA PHE A 2 19.31 3.37 23.32
C PHE A 2 18.06 3.71 24.14
N LYS A 3 17.63 4.97 24.10
CA LYS A 3 16.43 5.46 24.78
C LYS A 3 15.41 5.92 23.74
N VAL A 4 14.17 5.44 23.86
CA VAL A 4 13.06 5.88 23.02
C VAL A 4 12.79 7.37 23.27
N SER A 5 12.92 8.20 22.25
CA SER A 5 12.74 9.65 22.33
C SER A 5 11.26 10.07 22.24
N GLY A 6 10.42 9.25 21.61
CA GLY A 6 8.98 9.46 21.49
C GLY A 6 8.32 8.42 20.59
N ILE A 7 7.01 8.29 20.71
CA ILE A 7 6.16 7.48 19.82
C ILE A 7 5.26 8.46 19.08
N LEU A 8 5.32 8.44 17.74
CA LEU A 8 4.50 9.31 16.90
C LEU A 8 3.04 8.84 16.91
N LYS A 9 2.09 9.75 16.68
CA LYS A 9 0.68 9.37 16.48
C LYS A 9 0.55 8.53 15.20
N PRO A 10 -0.34 7.52 15.18
CA PRO A 10 -0.53 6.67 14.01
C PRO A 10 -1.00 7.51 12.82
N THR A 11 -0.37 7.28 11.68
CA THR A 11 -0.72 7.89 10.38
C THR A 11 -1.41 6.92 9.44
N HIS A 12 -1.50 5.63 9.81
CA HIS A 12 -2.00 4.52 8.99
C HIS A 12 -1.28 4.37 7.65
N THR A 13 -0.03 4.83 7.58
CA THR A 13 0.86 4.64 6.44
C THR A 13 2.00 3.70 6.82
N PRO A 14 2.75 3.16 5.85
CA PRO A 14 3.90 2.29 6.14
C PRO A 14 4.94 2.90 7.09
N ILE A 15 4.99 4.23 7.26
CA ILE A 15 5.91 4.91 8.18
C ILE A 15 5.65 4.58 9.66
N ASP A 16 4.43 4.14 10.00
CA ASP A 16 4.06 3.74 11.36
C ASP A 16 4.83 2.47 11.82
N LYS A 17 5.38 1.72 10.87
CA LYS A 17 6.23 0.55 11.12
C LYS A 17 7.72 0.87 11.09
N THR A 18 8.10 2.15 10.95
CA THR A 18 9.50 2.56 10.83
C THR A 18 10.09 2.96 12.18
N LEU A 19 11.27 2.42 12.50
CA LEU A 19 12.10 2.88 13.63
C LEU A 19 13.03 3.99 13.14
N ILE A 20 12.82 5.23 13.61
CA ILE A 20 13.67 6.37 13.24
C ILE A 20 14.80 6.50 14.26
N VAL A 21 16.03 6.32 13.80
CA VAL A 21 17.25 6.51 14.60
C VAL A 21 18.03 7.73 14.10
N THR A 22 18.69 8.44 15.00
CA THR A 22 19.58 9.53 14.60
C THR A 22 20.85 8.97 13.95
N LEU A 23 21.48 9.75 13.06
CA LEU A 23 22.73 9.36 12.37
C LEU A 23 23.82 8.90 13.35
N HIS A 24 23.93 9.58 14.49
CA HIS A 24 24.89 9.22 15.54
C HIS A 24 24.52 7.92 16.28
N ALA A 25 23.22 7.65 16.46
CA ALA A 25 22.77 6.38 17.03
C ALA A 25 23.07 5.22 16.08
N MET A 26 22.88 5.40 14.77
CA MET A 26 23.24 4.42 13.74
C MET A 26 24.74 4.08 13.77
N ALA A 27 25.61 5.09 13.87
CA ALA A 27 27.06 4.88 13.97
C ALA A 27 27.46 4.15 15.27
N ALA A 28 26.83 4.48 16.40
CA ALA A 28 27.08 3.82 17.68
C ALA A 28 26.63 2.34 17.73
N ILE A 29 25.72 1.92 16.85
CA ILE A 29 25.32 0.50 16.69
C ILE A 29 26.38 -0.27 15.91
N HIS A 30 27.13 0.41 15.04
CA HIS A 30 28.05 -0.19 14.08
C HIS A 30 29.53 -0.09 14.49
N ASP A 31 29.84 0.61 15.59
CA ASP A 31 31.17 0.65 16.17
C ASP A 31 31.48 -0.68 16.88
N ASP A 32 32.20 -1.55 16.18
CA ASP A 32 32.65 -2.88 16.63
C ASP A 32 33.76 -2.82 17.70
N SER A 33 33.98 -1.65 18.33
CA SER A 33 34.96 -1.49 19.39
C SER A 33 34.50 -2.28 20.65
N HIS A 34 35.00 -3.52 20.74
CA HIS A 34 34.80 -4.51 21.80
C HIS A 34 35.26 -4.08 23.21
N LYS A 35 35.33 -2.79 23.54
CA LYS A 35 35.99 -2.33 24.78
C LYS A 35 35.14 -1.58 25.79
N HIS A 36 33.83 -1.39 25.60
CA HIS A 36 33.10 -0.62 26.62
C HIS A 36 31.66 -0.99 26.95
N PHE A 37 31.17 -2.17 26.54
CA PHE A 37 29.80 -2.58 26.87
C PHE A 37 29.70 -3.94 27.56
N MET A 38 30.48 -4.17 28.62
CA MET A 38 30.06 -5.11 29.66
C MET A 38 30.75 -4.81 31.00
N PHE A 39 30.06 -4.08 31.87
CA PHE A 39 30.29 -4.18 33.32
C PHE A 39 28.96 -4.56 33.96
N ILE A 40 28.80 -5.87 34.23
CA ILE A 40 27.89 -6.40 35.23
C ILE A 40 28.79 -6.72 36.44
N PRO A 41 28.53 -6.20 37.65
CA PRO A 41 29.34 -6.55 38.80
C PRO A 41 28.83 -7.88 39.37
N GLN A 42 29.68 -8.91 39.44
CA GLN A 42 29.45 -10.06 40.31
C GLN A 42 30.73 -10.48 41.05
N GLN A 43 30.49 -10.94 42.28
CA GLN A 43 31.35 -11.10 43.44
C GLN A 43 32.29 -12.33 43.41
N HIS A 44 33.37 -12.24 44.22
CA HIS A 44 34.13 -13.34 44.88
C HIS A 44 34.86 -14.34 43.95
N ASN A 45 36.01 -14.93 44.26
CA ASN A 45 36.78 -15.10 45.48
C ASN A 45 38.24 -15.52 45.12
N VAL A 46 39.19 -15.07 45.94
CA VAL A 46 40.49 -15.67 46.34
C VAL A 46 41.11 -16.79 45.48
N HIS A 47 42.37 -16.60 45.03
CA HIS A 47 43.52 -17.44 45.43
C HIS A 47 44.89 -16.86 44.99
N HIS A 48 45.89 -17.27 45.75
CA HIS A 48 47.27 -16.79 45.93
C HIS A 48 48.28 -17.16 44.82
N GLU A 49 49.50 -16.63 45.04
CA GLU A 49 50.82 -17.00 44.53
C GLU A 49 51.24 -16.34 43.20
N ASP A 50 52.47 -15.91 42.97
CA ASP A 50 53.68 -15.53 43.71
C ASP A 50 54.62 -15.05 42.57
N GLY A 51 55.53 -14.10 42.80
CA GLY A 51 56.54 -13.79 41.80
C GLY A 51 57.07 -12.36 41.86
N GLU A 52 58.05 -12.18 42.73
CA GLU A 52 58.91 -11.00 42.88
C GLU A 52 59.74 -10.70 41.63
N HIS A 53 60.18 -9.43 41.51
CA HIS A 53 61.48 -8.88 41.04
C HIS A 53 61.24 -7.40 40.67
N GLN A 54 61.64 -6.38 41.47
CA GLN A 54 62.99 -5.78 41.62
C GLN A 54 63.66 -5.52 40.26
N ASP A 55 64.19 -4.35 39.87
CA ASP A 55 64.76 -3.17 40.56
C ASP A 55 64.84 -2.03 39.51
N GLU A 56 64.52 -0.77 39.87
CA GLU A 56 65.44 0.36 40.13
C GLU A 56 65.74 1.33 38.96
N ASN A 57 65.50 2.61 39.28
CA ASN A 57 66.32 3.80 39.02
C ASN A 57 66.63 4.24 37.57
N HIS A 58 66.20 5.46 37.22
CA HIS A 58 67.05 6.65 37.38
C HIS A 58 66.32 7.94 36.97
N GLU A 59 66.33 8.90 37.89
CA GLU A 59 66.08 10.32 37.69
C GLU A 59 67.19 10.96 36.85
N ASN A 60 66.85 12.01 36.10
CA ASN A 60 67.72 13.16 35.94
C ASN A 60 66.90 14.40 35.51
N GLU A 61 66.88 15.37 36.42
CA GLU A 61 66.52 16.76 36.19
C GLU A 61 67.59 17.45 35.32
N HIS A 62 67.19 18.45 34.53
CA HIS A 62 67.66 19.83 34.73
C HIS A 62 67.18 20.80 33.63
N ASN A 63 66.60 21.89 34.14
CA ASN A 63 66.85 23.29 33.84
C ASN A 63 66.00 24.07 32.82
N GLU A 64 65.48 25.13 33.42
CA GLU A 64 64.68 26.27 32.99
C GLU A 64 65.47 27.27 32.15
N ARG A 65 64.75 28.02 31.30
CA ARG A 65 64.92 29.47 31.12
C ARG A 65 63.69 30.12 30.48
N GLU A 66 63.15 31.07 31.24
CA GLU A 66 62.23 32.19 30.94
C GLU A 66 62.72 33.07 29.75
N GLU A 67 62.00 33.96 29.06
CA GLU A 67 60.71 34.66 29.21
C GLU A 67 60.44 35.46 27.90
N SER A 68 59.19 35.81 27.57
CA SER A 68 58.76 37.19 27.23
C SER A 68 57.35 37.27 26.57
N HIS A 69 56.39 37.66 27.42
CA HIS A 69 55.25 38.60 27.30
C HIS A 69 54.23 38.61 26.14
N GLY A 70 52.95 38.71 26.55
CA GLY A 70 51.84 39.28 25.78
C GLY A 70 50.43 39.10 26.39
N ASP A 71 50.12 39.89 27.43
CA ASP A 71 48.83 40.49 27.83
C ASP A 71 47.58 39.71 28.31
N GLU A 72 47.28 39.93 29.60
CA GLU A 72 46.03 40.17 30.38
C GLU A 72 44.76 40.63 29.58
N HIS A 73 43.48 40.53 29.99
CA HIS A 73 42.66 40.01 31.10
C HIS A 73 41.15 40.15 30.65
N HIS A 74 40.22 39.36 31.24
CA HIS A 74 38.80 39.61 31.65
C HIS A 74 37.87 40.54 30.78
N GLU A 75 36.55 40.39 30.60
CA GLU A 75 35.44 39.75 31.33
C GLU A 75 34.12 39.90 30.50
N HIS A 76 33.03 39.35 31.04
CA HIS A 76 31.69 39.10 30.51
C HIS A 76 30.78 40.30 30.12
N GLU A 77 29.86 40.09 29.16
CA GLU A 77 28.38 40.36 29.20
C GLU A 77 27.81 40.39 27.75
N ASN A 78 27.00 39.44 27.24
CA ASN A 78 25.65 38.94 27.60
C ASN A 78 24.49 39.82 27.07
N THR A 79 23.78 39.35 26.03
CA THR A 79 22.34 39.65 25.74
C THR A 79 21.85 38.73 24.61
N GLN A 80 21.41 37.51 24.92
CA GLN A 80 20.00 37.09 25.10
C GLN A 80 19.05 37.45 23.96
N ASN A 81 18.54 36.42 23.26
CA ASN A 81 17.09 36.12 23.30
C ASN A 81 16.70 34.75 22.70
N SER A 82 16.24 33.88 23.60
CA SER A 82 14.93 33.21 23.52
C SER A 82 14.61 32.27 22.34
N ALA A 83 14.93 30.98 22.50
CA ALA A 83 14.09 29.89 21.98
C ALA A 83 14.17 28.66 22.90
N SER A 84 13.01 28.30 23.43
CA SER A 84 12.75 27.28 24.45
C SER A 84 13.26 25.86 24.12
N THR A 85 14.14 25.37 24.99
CA THR A 85 14.23 24.01 25.56
C THR A 85 14.00 22.83 24.59
N PHE A 86 14.98 22.59 23.71
CA PHE A 86 15.26 21.22 23.27
C PHE A 86 15.82 20.45 24.47
N LYS A 87 15.07 19.49 25.01
CA LYS A 87 15.54 18.62 26.10
C LYS A 87 16.64 17.71 25.52
N GLU A 88 17.88 18.17 25.65
CA GLU A 88 19.07 17.54 25.07
C GLU A 88 19.22 16.12 25.61
N ASN A 89 18.82 15.13 24.81
CA ASN A 89 18.95 13.72 25.18
C ASN A 89 20.43 13.36 25.34
N LEU A 90 20.76 12.48 26.29
CA LEU A 90 22.14 12.02 26.54
C LEU A 90 22.84 11.55 25.25
N SER A 91 22.07 10.95 24.33
CA SER A 91 22.52 10.54 23.00
C SER A 91 23.01 11.72 22.14
N HIS A 92 22.39 12.90 22.21
CA HIS A 92 22.86 14.12 21.54
C HIS A 92 24.14 14.66 22.16
N LYS A 93 24.29 14.55 23.48
CA LYS A 93 25.48 15.00 24.24
C LYS A 93 26.69 14.10 23.97
N VAL A 94 26.46 12.79 23.88
CA VAL A 94 27.47 11.77 23.53
C VAL A 94 27.84 11.85 22.05
N ALA A 95 26.87 12.03 21.17
CA ALA A 95 27.07 12.23 19.73
C ALA A 95 27.95 13.45 19.40
N LYS A 96 27.64 14.61 19.99
CA LYS A 96 28.42 15.84 19.80
C LYS A 96 29.85 15.69 20.34
N LYS A 97 30.04 14.86 21.37
CA LYS A 97 31.34 14.59 22.01
C LYS A 97 32.18 13.57 21.21
N LEU A 98 31.53 12.65 20.50
CA LEU A 98 32.22 11.63 19.71
C LEU A 98 32.64 12.13 18.31
N LYS A 99 32.00 13.15 17.72
CA LYS A 99 32.32 13.64 16.35
C LYS A 99 32.35 12.54 15.27
N ILE A 100 31.75 11.38 15.52
CA ILE A 100 31.70 10.27 14.55
C ILE A 100 30.47 10.50 13.68
N LEU A 101 30.73 10.85 12.41
CA LEU A 101 29.72 10.94 11.36
C LEU A 101 29.63 9.58 10.65
N PRO A 102 28.44 9.13 10.22
CA PRO A 102 28.31 7.88 9.48
C PRO A 102 29.04 7.98 8.14
N GLU A 103 29.81 6.94 7.80
CA GLU A 103 30.57 6.90 6.54
C GLU A 103 29.65 6.84 5.29
N LYS A 104 28.42 6.34 5.45
CA LYS A 104 27.45 6.18 4.36
C LYS A 104 26.06 6.66 4.79
N ILE A 105 25.46 7.51 3.96
CA ILE A 105 24.09 8.00 4.14
C ILE A 105 23.27 7.55 2.92
N SER A 106 22.28 6.68 3.14
CA SER A 106 21.48 6.09 2.04
C SER A 106 20.40 7.03 1.51
N ALA A 107 19.88 7.94 2.35
CA ALA A 107 18.86 8.90 1.96
C ALA A 107 18.85 10.10 2.92
N VAL A 108 18.49 11.27 2.40
CA VAL A 108 18.29 12.50 3.18
C VAL A 108 17.02 13.19 2.69
N TYR A 109 16.17 13.63 3.61
CA TYR A 109 15.07 14.53 3.30
C TYR A 109 15.56 15.97 3.30
N VAL A 110 15.37 16.66 2.18
CA VAL A 110 15.74 18.07 2.02
C VAL A 110 14.47 18.88 1.79
N GLY A 111 14.14 19.74 2.75
CA GLY A 111 13.11 20.75 2.60
C GLY A 111 13.64 21.95 1.81
N MET A 112 12.77 22.60 1.04
CA MET A 112 13.14 23.74 0.20
C MET A 112 12.15 24.88 0.36
N ASP A 113 12.65 26.11 0.43
CA ASP A 113 11.81 27.30 0.64
C ASP A 113 10.97 27.68 -0.60
N SER A 114 11.40 27.25 -1.79
CA SER A 114 10.76 27.57 -3.06
C SER A 114 10.42 26.34 -3.87
N LYS A 115 9.16 26.25 -4.35
CA LYS A 115 8.64 25.14 -5.16
C LYS A 115 9.45 24.93 -6.45
N SER A 116 9.87 26.01 -7.11
CA SER A 116 10.64 25.94 -8.36
C SER A 116 12.05 25.38 -8.16
N ALA A 117 12.63 25.62 -6.98
CA ALA A 117 13.97 25.15 -6.68
C ALA A 117 14.01 23.61 -6.52
N ILE A 118 12.89 22.97 -6.12
CA ILE A 118 12.76 21.50 -6.00
C ILE A 118 13.10 20.81 -7.32
N PHE A 119 12.48 21.24 -8.42
CA PHE A 119 12.70 20.64 -9.74
C PHE A 119 14.10 20.93 -10.29
N ASN A 120 14.65 22.12 -10.03
CA ASN A 120 15.99 22.48 -10.46
C ASN A 120 17.06 21.63 -9.75
N ILE A 121 16.94 21.45 -8.44
CA ILE A 121 17.87 20.62 -7.66
C ILE A 121 17.70 19.16 -8.05
N GLN A 122 16.47 18.65 -8.16
CA GLN A 122 16.20 17.28 -8.59
C GLN A 122 16.87 16.99 -9.93
N ARG A 123 16.67 17.87 -10.93
CA ARG A 123 17.30 17.74 -12.24
C ARG A 123 18.82 17.80 -12.15
N LYS A 124 19.38 18.77 -11.41
CA LYS A 124 20.84 18.94 -11.27
C LYS A 124 21.48 17.68 -10.70
N ILE A 125 20.89 17.11 -9.65
CA ILE A 125 21.38 15.86 -9.03
C ILE A 125 21.26 14.69 -10.01
N ASN A 126 20.08 14.46 -10.59
CA ASN A 126 19.86 13.33 -11.49
C ASN A 126 20.63 13.43 -12.82
N SER A 127 21.02 14.63 -13.24
CA SER A 127 21.84 14.85 -14.44
C SER A 127 23.35 14.78 -14.20
N ASN A 128 23.79 14.76 -12.93
CA ASN A 128 25.20 14.68 -12.61
C ASN A 128 25.68 13.23 -12.66
N THR A 129 26.40 12.85 -13.71
CA THR A 129 26.94 11.49 -13.87
C THR A 129 28.17 11.23 -12.99
N GLN A 130 28.76 12.26 -12.37
CA GLN A 130 29.99 12.10 -11.57
C GLN A 130 29.74 11.48 -10.19
N GLU A 131 28.53 11.61 -9.66
CA GLU A 131 28.15 11.08 -8.35
C GLU A 131 26.91 10.20 -8.49
N PRO A 132 26.88 8.98 -7.92
CA PRO A 132 25.74 8.06 -8.01
C PRO A 132 24.62 8.47 -7.03
N LEU A 133 24.10 9.68 -7.20
CA LEU A 133 23.03 10.26 -6.39
C LEU A 133 21.75 10.35 -7.20
N SER A 134 20.63 10.04 -6.56
CA SER A 134 19.30 10.23 -7.14
C SER A 134 18.43 11.06 -6.20
N ALA A 135 17.83 12.10 -6.77
CA ALA A 135 16.84 12.93 -6.12
C ALA A 135 15.44 12.54 -6.65
N ILE A 136 14.57 12.16 -5.71
CA ILE A 136 13.17 11.83 -5.98
C ILE A 136 12.31 12.78 -5.16
N ILE A 137 11.21 13.24 -5.76
CA ILE A 137 10.19 14.01 -5.07
C ILE A 137 9.16 13.00 -4.57
N PRO A 138 9.09 12.70 -3.26
CA PRO A 138 8.24 11.61 -2.76
C PRO A 138 6.77 11.78 -3.13
N ALA A 139 6.26 13.01 -3.11
CA ALA A 139 4.88 13.32 -3.45
C ALA A 139 4.55 12.96 -4.92
N LEU A 140 5.46 13.27 -5.85
CA LEU A 140 5.26 12.94 -7.27
C LEU A 140 5.40 11.43 -7.51
N ALA A 141 6.36 10.78 -6.87
CA ALA A 141 6.53 9.33 -6.99
C ALA A 141 5.29 8.55 -6.50
N VAL A 142 4.67 9.01 -5.41
CA VAL A 142 3.39 8.45 -4.92
C VAL A 142 2.26 8.74 -5.90
N GLN A 143 2.21 9.94 -6.47
CA GLN A 143 1.21 10.29 -7.49
C GLN A 143 1.35 9.44 -8.76
N ASP A 144 2.58 9.22 -9.23
CA ASP A 144 2.85 8.36 -10.40
C ASP A 144 2.40 6.92 -10.15
N LEU A 145 2.58 6.41 -8.93
CA LEU A 145 2.06 5.12 -8.52
C LEU A 145 0.53 5.08 -8.57
N TRP A 146 -0.15 6.12 -8.06
CA TRP A 146 -1.62 6.20 -8.12
C TRP A 146 -2.13 6.28 -9.56
N ASN A 147 -1.47 7.05 -10.43
CA ASN A 147 -1.82 7.14 -11.86
C ASN A 147 -1.68 5.78 -12.56
N PHE A 148 -0.66 4.99 -12.20
CA PHE A 148 -0.53 3.63 -12.70
C PHE A 148 -1.73 2.76 -12.30
N PHE A 149 -2.16 2.83 -11.04
CA PHE A 149 -3.35 2.12 -10.58
C PHE A 149 -4.64 2.58 -11.30
N GLU A 150 -4.76 3.87 -11.62
CA GLU A 150 -5.91 4.38 -12.39
C GLU A 150 -5.99 3.75 -13.79
N ILE A 151 -4.86 3.66 -14.51
CA ILE A 151 -4.80 3.02 -15.83
C ILE A 151 -5.20 1.55 -15.76
N VAL A 152 -4.69 0.83 -14.75
CA VAL A 152 -5.05 -0.58 -14.51
C VAL A 152 -6.55 -0.72 -14.25
N GLN A 153 -7.12 0.16 -13.40
CA GLN A 153 -8.54 0.14 -13.07
C GLN A 153 -9.42 0.39 -14.30
N ILE A 154 -9.10 1.40 -15.12
CA ILE A 154 -9.86 1.71 -16.35
C ILE A 154 -9.83 0.51 -17.30
N THR A 155 -8.67 -0.11 -17.47
CA THR A 155 -8.50 -1.27 -18.35
C THR A 155 -9.34 -2.46 -17.89
N LEU A 156 -9.28 -2.80 -16.59
CA LEU A 156 -10.08 -3.88 -16.01
C LEU A 156 -11.58 -3.58 -16.10
N ASN A 157 -11.99 -2.33 -15.89
CA ASN A 157 -13.40 -1.92 -16.02
C ASN A 157 -13.92 -2.11 -17.46
N ILE A 158 -13.12 -1.73 -18.47
CA ILE A 158 -13.49 -1.95 -19.88
C ILE A 158 -13.65 -3.45 -20.17
N ILE A 159 -12.71 -4.28 -19.70
CA ILE A 159 -12.79 -5.73 -19.86
C ILE A 159 -14.04 -6.28 -19.15
N SER A 160 -14.34 -5.82 -17.94
CA SER A 160 -15.52 -6.23 -17.19
C SER A 160 -16.81 -5.91 -17.94
N ILE A 161 -16.94 -4.70 -18.49
CA ILE A 161 -18.12 -4.31 -19.29
C ILE A 161 -18.24 -5.20 -20.52
N LEU A 162 -17.13 -5.48 -21.20
CA LEU A 162 -17.11 -6.35 -22.39
C LEU A 162 -17.55 -7.79 -22.05
N VAL A 163 -17.05 -8.36 -20.95
CA VAL A 163 -17.42 -9.71 -20.51
C VAL A 163 -18.90 -9.79 -20.16
N VAL A 164 -19.43 -8.80 -19.43
CA VAL A 164 -20.87 -8.71 -19.13
C VAL A 164 -21.67 -8.62 -20.44
N PHE A 165 -21.24 -7.77 -21.37
CA PHE A 165 -21.90 -7.62 -22.66
C PHE A 165 -21.96 -8.93 -23.45
N ILE A 166 -20.84 -9.66 -23.52
CA ILE A 166 -20.78 -10.99 -24.17
C ILE A 166 -21.69 -11.98 -23.46
N GLY A 167 -21.71 -11.99 -22.12
CA GLY A 167 -22.59 -12.84 -21.32
C GLY A 167 -24.07 -12.57 -21.60
N LEU A 168 -24.46 -11.30 -21.69
CA LEU A 168 -25.83 -10.88 -22.03
C LEU A 168 -26.23 -11.30 -23.45
N LEU A 169 -25.32 -11.18 -24.43
CA LEU A 169 -25.55 -11.68 -25.79
C LEU A 169 -25.66 -13.20 -25.86
N GLY A 170 -24.84 -13.92 -25.09
CA GLY A 170 -24.90 -15.37 -24.95
C GLY A 170 -26.24 -15.81 -24.38
N MET A 171 -26.68 -15.17 -23.30
CA MET A 171 -27.98 -15.40 -22.68
C MET A 171 -29.14 -15.14 -23.65
N LEU A 172 -29.13 -14.00 -24.36
CA LEU A 172 -30.12 -13.68 -25.38
C LEU A 172 -30.21 -14.79 -26.44
N SER A 173 -29.04 -15.25 -26.91
CA SER A 173 -28.92 -16.30 -27.93
C SER A 173 -29.49 -17.64 -27.43
N LEU A 174 -29.19 -18.01 -26.18
CA LEU A 174 -29.73 -19.21 -25.54
C LEU A 174 -31.26 -19.16 -25.40
N ILE A 175 -31.82 -18.03 -24.97
CA ILE A 175 -33.27 -17.85 -24.85
C ILE A 175 -33.94 -17.92 -26.22
N LEU A 176 -33.40 -17.22 -27.23
CA LEU A 176 -33.90 -17.27 -28.61
C LEU A 176 -33.91 -18.70 -29.16
N MET A 177 -32.84 -19.45 -28.94
CA MET A 177 -32.76 -20.87 -29.33
C MET A 177 -33.78 -21.72 -28.59
N GLY A 178 -33.97 -21.48 -27.28
CA GLY A 178 -34.98 -22.12 -26.46
C GLY A 178 -36.40 -21.90 -26.99
N VAL A 179 -36.75 -20.66 -27.34
CA VAL A 179 -38.06 -20.33 -27.95
C VAL A 179 -38.29 -21.10 -29.25
N GLN A 180 -37.26 -21.22 -30.09
CA GLN A 180 -37.39 -21.96 -31.36
C GLN A 180 -37.60 -23.46 -31.15
N ASN A 181 -36.90 -24.05 -30.19
CA ASN A 181 -37.00 -25.48 -29.89
C ASN A 181 -38.30 -25.85 -29.18
N ARG A 182 -38.90 -24.91 -28.43
CA ARG A 182 -40.08 -25.14 -27.57
C ARG A 182 -41.40 -24.65 -28.18
N LYS A 183 -41.44 -24.36 -29.48
CA LYS A 183 -42.65 -23.91 -30.19
C LYS A 183 -43.87 -24.83 -29.98
N LYS A 184 -43.65 -26.14 -29.91
CA LYS A 184 -44.73 -27.13 -29.68
C LYS A 184 -45.32 -27.01 -28.28
N GLU A 185 -44.50 -26.81 -27.25
CA GLU A 185 -44.95 -26.60 -25.88
C GLU A 185 -45.77 -25.30 -25.76
N MET A 186 -45.33 -24.23 -26.42
CA MET A 186 -46.05 -22.96 -26.45
C MET A 186 -47.42 -23.06 -27.12
N ALA A 187 -47.52 -23.85 -28.20
CA ALA A 187 -48.80 -24.10 -28.87
C ALA A 187 -49.79 -24.86 -27.96
N ILE A 188 -49.31 -25.79 -27.13
CA ILE A 188 -50.12 -26.53 -26.14
C ILE A 188 -50.55 -25.60 -25.00
N LEU A 189 -49.65 -24.77 -24.46
CA LEU A 189 -50.02 -23.77 -23.45
C LEU A 189 -51.12 -22.83 -23.95
N ARG A 190 -51.04 -22.45 -25.24
CA ARG A 190 -52.05 -21.61 -25.88
C ARG A 190 -53.38 -22.33 -26.09
N SER A 191 -53.41 -23.64 -26.31
CA SER A 191 -54.67 -24.39 -26.45
C SER A 191 -55.43 -24.51 -25.12
N ILE A 192 -54.74 -24.34 -23.99
CA ILE A 192 -55.32 -24.29 -22.64
C ILE A 192 -55.75 -22.85 -22.27
N GLY A 193 -55.52 -21.87 -23.16
CA GLY A 193 -55.96 -20.49 -23.00
C GLY A 193 -54.89 -19.52 -22.47
N ALA A 194 -53.62 -19.93 -22.40
CA ALA A 194 -52.54 -19.03 -22.02
C ALA A 194 -52.39 -17.88 -23.03
N THR A 195 -52.32 -16.65 -22.54
CA THR A 195 -52.12 -15.48 -23.39
C THR A 195 -50.64 -15.36 -23.79
N PRO A 196 -50.32 -14.67 -24.91
CA PRO A 196 -48.92 -14.41 -25.30
C PRO A 196 -48.13 -13.65 -24.21
N PHE A 197 -48.83 -12.91 -23.35
CA PHE A 197 -48.24 -12.20 -22.22
C PHE A 197 -47.83 -13.14 -21.08
N ASP A 198 -48.55 -14.25 -20.87
CA ASP A 198 -48.18 -15.26 -19.88
C ASP A 198 -46.90 -16.01 -20.30
N ILE A 199 -46.77 -16.30 -21.60
CA ILE A 199 -45.55 -16.89 -22.17
C ILE A 199 -44.37 -15.90 -22.07
N ALA A 200 -44.60 -14.62 -22.37
CA ALA A 200 -43.60 -13.57 -22.22
C ALA A 200 -43.09 -13.45 -20.77
N LYS A 201 -44.00 -13.43 -19.79
CA LYS A 201 -43.64 -13.41 -18.36
C LYS A 201 -42.84 -14.63 -17.94
N LEU A 202 -43.22 -15.81 -18.41
CA LEU A 202 -42.50 -17.05 -18.10
C LEU A 202 -41.04 -16.97 -18.57
N ILE A 203 -40.81 -16.48 -19.79
CA ILE A 203 -39.46 -16.35 -20.38
C ILE A 203 -38.64 -15.30 -19.65
N VAL A 204 -39.21 -14.14 -19.35
CA VAL A 204 -38.53 -13.09 -18.57
C VAL A 204 -38.21 -13.59 -17.15
N GLY A 205 -39.11 -14.38 -16.56
CA GLY A 205 -38.87 -15.02 -15.26
C GLY A 205 -37.75 -16.06 -15.29
N GLU A 206 -37.70 -16.91 -16.31
CA GLU A 206 -36.61 -17.86 -16.53
C GLU A 206 -35.27 -17.12 -16.69
N ALA A 207 -35.26 -16.06 -17.49
CA ALA A 207 -34.11 -15.19 -17.68
C ALA A 207 -33.60 -14.59 -16.36
N ALA A 208 -34.50 -14.00 -15.57
CA ALA A 208 -34.15 -13.40 -14.27
C ALA A 208 -33.61 -14.44 -13.27
N ILE A 209 -34.24 -15.62 -13.18
CA ILE A 209 -33.76 -16.68 -12.27
C ILE A 209 -32.37 -17.16 -12.69
N VAL A 210 -32.14 -17.39 -13.99
CA VAL A 210 -30.83 -17.83 -14.50
C VAL A 210 -29.76 -16.77 -14.23
N CYS A 211 -30.07 -15.48 -14.45
CA CYS A 211 -29.13 -14.38 -14.19
C CYS A 211 -28.83 -14.25 -12.69
N GLY A 212 -29.86 -14.22 -11.85
CA GLY A 212 -29.72 -14.13 -10.40
C GLY A 212 -28.92 -15.29 -9.79
N VAL A 213 -29.15 -16.53 -10.24
CA VAL A 213 -28.35 -17.68 -9.82
C VAL A 213 -26.90 -17.54 -10.28
N SER A 214 -26.67 -17.07 -11.50
CA SER A 214 -25.32 -16.85 -12.03
C SER A 214 -24.56 -15.76 -11.26
N ILE A 215 -25.22 -14.66 -10.90
CA ILE A 215 -24.67 -13.61 -10.05
C ILE A 215 -24.31 -14.17 -8.68
N GLY A 216 -25.24 -14.89 -8.04
CA GLY A 216 -24.98 -15.51 -6.73
C GLY A 216 -23.78 -16.46 -6.77
N PHE A 217 -23.72 -17.31 -7.79
CA PHE A 217 -22.59 -18.21 -8.00
C PHE A 217 -21.28 -17.47 -8.24
N GLY A 218 -21.29 -16.40 -9.05
CA GLY A 218 -20.12 -15.56 -9.31
C GLY A 218 -19.58 -14.89 -8.05
N VAL A 219 -20.46 -14.36 -7.20
CA VAL A 219 -20.08 -13.74 -5.91
C VAL A 219 -19.46 -14.77 -4.97
N VAL A 220 -20.05 -15.96 -4.86
CA VAL A 220 -19.47 -17.04 -4.04
C VAL A 220 -18.08 -17.43 -4.56
N LEU A 221 -17.95 -17.60 -5.88
CA LEU A 221 -16.66 -17.94 -6.50
C LEU A 221 -15.61 -16.86 -6.25
N LEU A 222 -15.98 -15.57 -6.35
CA LEU A 222 -15.09 -14.45 -6.04
C LEU A 222 -14.52 -14.55 -4.62
N TYR A 223 -15.38 -14.76 -3.62
CA TYR A 223 -14.92 -14.87 -2.23
C TYR A 223 -14.06 -16.11 -1.97
N VAL A 224 -14.38 -17.24 -2.60
CA VAL A 224 -13.55 -18.45 -2.51
C VAL A 224 -12.15 -18.19 -3.07
N VAL A 225 -12.06 -17.53 -4.23
CA VAL A 225 -10.77 -17.18 -4.85
C VAL A 225 -10.00 -16.18 -3.98
N LEU A 226 -10.66 -15.14 -3.46
CA LEU A 226 -10.04 -14.18 -2.54
C LEU A 226 -9.48 -14.85 -1.29
N PHE A 227 -10.25 -15.78 -0.70
CA PHE A 227 -9.82 -16.54 0.47
C PHE A 227 -8.54 -17.34 0.17
N ILE A 228 -8.52 -18.09 -0.93
CA ILE A 228 -7.37 -18.92 -1.34
C ILE A 228 -6.15 -18.07 -1.69
N CYS A 229 -6.35 -16.94 -2.38
CA CYS A 229 -5.26 -16.07 -2.83
C CYS A 229 -4.72 -15.14 -1.72
N SER A 230 -5.46 -14.91 -0.63
CA SER A 230 -5.06 -13.96 0.42
C SER A 230 -3.69 -14.27 1.04
N GLN A 231 -3.44 -15.53 1.39
CA GLN A 231 -2.19 -16.01 1.99
C GLN A 231 -0.96 -15.82 1.08
N PRO A 232 -0.91 -16.38 -0.15
CA PRO A 232 0.28 -16.27 -1.00
C PRO A 232 0.60 -14.83 -1.41
N LEU A 233 -0.42 -13.97 -1.53
CA LEU A 233 -0.22 -12.54 -1.80
C LEU A 233 0.41 -11.81 -0.62
N TYR A 234 0.04 -12.17 0.61
CA TYR A 234 0.63 -11.61 1.81
C TYR A 234 2.11 -12.00 1.96
N ASP A 235 2.42 -13.28 1.79
CA ASP A 235 3.79 -13.78 2.01
C ASP A 235 4.78 -13.28 0.95
N THR A 236 4.33 -13.17 -0.31
CA THR A 236 5.23 -12.83 -1.43
C THR A 236 5.37 -11.32 -1.62
N TYR A 237 4.27 -10.58 -1.47
CA TYR A 237 4.20 -9.16 -1.85
C TYR A 237 3.87 -8.24 -0.67
N GLY A 238 3.54 -8.79 0.50
CA GLY A 238 3.12 -7.99 1.66
C GLY A 238 1.75 -7.33 1.50
N PHE A 239 0.96 -7.72 0.49
CA PHE A 239 -0.38 -7.18 0.28
C PHE A 239 -1.36 -7.83 1.25
N TYR A 240 -1.91 -7.03 2.15
CA TYR A 240 -2.96 -7.45 3.07
C TYR A 240 -4.33 -7.21 2.42
N LEU A 241 -4.95 -8.28 1.92
CA LEU A 241 -6.31 -8.24 1.39
C LEU A 241 -7.30 -8.50 2.53
N GLU A 242 -8.03 -7.47 2.93
CA GLU A 242 -9.14 -7.63 3.87
C GLU A 242 -10.36 -8.21 3.15
N LEU A 243 -10.93 -9.26 3.72
CA LEU A 243 -12.24 -9.78 3.32
C LEU A 243 -13.32 -8.79 3.77
N GLN A 244 -13.63 -7.84 2.91
CA GLN A 244 -14.70 -6.88 3.12
C GLN A 244 -16.01 -7.40 2.52
N PHE A 245 -17.13 -7.06 3.16
CA PHE A 245 -18.45 -7.32 2.63
C PHE A 245 -18.73 -6.45 1.41
N LEU A 246 -19.66 -6.91 0.56
CA LEU A 246 -20.01 -6.16 -0.64
C LEU A 246 -20.43 -4.73 -0.28
N SER A 247 -19.81 -3.78 -0.96
CA SER A 247 -20.18 -2.37 -0.82
C SER A 247 -21.52 -2.08 -1.48
N LEU A 248 -22.15 -0.97 -1.10
CA LEU A 248 -23.41 -0.53 -1.70
C LEU A 248 -23.25 -0.28 -3.22
N GLN A 249 -22.06 0.11 -3.66
CA GLN A 249 -21.74 0.31 -5.07
C GLN A 249 -21.70 -1.01 -5.83
N GLU A 250 -21.12 -2.07 -5.25
CA GLU A 250 -21.11 -3.40 -5.86
C GLU A 250 -22.52 -3.98 -5.98
N PHE A 251 -23.34 -3.84 -4.93
CA PHE A 251 -24.75 -4.22 -5.03
C PHE A 251 -25.49 -3.45 -6.13
N ALA A 252 -25.20 -2.16 -6.31
CA ALA A 252 -25.80 -1.37 -7.39
C ALA A 252 -25.36 -1.87 -8.78
N ILE A 253 -24.10 -2.28 -8.94
CA ILE A 253 -23.60 -2.86 -10.21
C ILE A 253 -24.28 -4.21 -10.48
N LEU A 254 -24.38 -5.10 -9.48
CA LEU A 254 -25.06 -6.39 -9.63
C LEU A 254 -26.54 -6.20 -9.98
N ALA A 255 -27.22 -5.26 -9.33
CA ALA A 255 -28.61 -4.91 -9.65
C ALA A 255 -28.76 -4.35 -11.08
N LEU A 256 -27.79 -3.56 -11.54
CA LEU A 256 -27.77 -3.03 -12.90
C LEU A 256 -27.61 -4.15 -13.93
N ILE A 257 -26.75 -5.13 -13.66
CA ILE A 257 -26.56 -6.31 -14.52
C ILE A 257 -27.86 -7.11 -14.62
N GLU A 258 -28.50 -7.39 -13.48
CA GLU A 258 -29.79 -8.08 -13.43
C GLU A 258 -30.87 -7.33 -14.22
N CYS A 259 -30.99 -6.01 -14.02
CA CYS A 259 -31.93 -5.17 -14.77
C CYS A 259 -31.63 -5.20 -16.27
N SER A 260 -30.35 -5.17 -16.66
CA SER A 260 -29.94 -5.23 -18.07
C SER A 260 -30.30 -6.57 -18.72
N ALA A 261 -30.11 -7.67 -18.01
CA ALA A 261 -30.52 -9.01 -18.46
C ALA A 261 -32.03 -9.10 -18.66
N ILE A 262 -32.81 -8.57 -17.72
CA ILE A 262 -34.27 -8.49 -17.82
C ILE A 262 -34.67 -7.65 -19.04
N ILE A 263 -34.08 -6.46 -19.23
CA ILE A 263 -34.35 -5.59 -20.39
C ILE A 263 -34.07 -6.32 -21.70
N ILE A 264 -32.95 -7.03 -21.81
CA ILE A 264 -32.58 -7.78 -23.01
C ILE A 264 -33.55 -8.96 -23.26
N SER A 265 -34.04 -9.61 -22.20
CA SER A 265 -34.99 -10.72 -22.31
C SER A 265 -36.38 -10.28 -22.83
N PHE A 266 -36.71 -8.98 -22.79
CA PHE A 266 -37.92 -8.47 -23.43
C PHE A 266 -37.88 -8.58 -24.96
N ILE A 267 -36.69 -8.63 -25.58
CA ILE A 267 -36.54 -8.77 -27.04
C ILE A 267 -37.23 -10.05 -27.56
N PRO A 268 -36.85 -11.26 -27.11
CA PRO A 268 -37.54 -12.49 -27.54
C PRO A 268 -38.99 -12.55 -27.08
N ALA A 269 -39.31 -12.00 -25.90
CA ALA A 269 -40.69 -11.94 -25.40
C ALA A 269 -41.61 -11.13 -26.34
N TYR A 270 -41.14 -9.98 -26.83
CA TYR A 270 -41.86 -9.15 -27.79
C TYR A 270 -42.00 -9.83 -29.16
N GLN A 271 -40.98 -10.57 -29.61
CA GLN A 271 -41.08 -11.34 -30.86
C GLN A 271 -42.22 -12.36 -30.82
N ILE A 272 -42.42 -13.05 -29.69
CA ILE A 272 -43.52 -14.01 -29.51
C ILE A 272 -44.88 -13.31 -29.56
N TYR A 273 -45.00 -12.16 -28.89
CA TYR A 273 -46.22 -11.35 -28.92
C TYR A 273 -46.62 -10.97 -30.36
N LYS A 274 -45.64 -10.54 -31.17
CA LYS A 274 -45.89 -10.15 -32.56
C LYS A 274 -46.27 -11.34 -33.45
N GLN A 275 -45.54 -12.46 -33.34
CA GLN A 275 -45.82 -13.67 -34.14
C GLN A 275 -47.23 -14.22 -33.86
N SER A 276 -47.64 -14.20 -32.59
CA SER A 276 -48.99 -14.57 -32.15
C SER A 276 -50.12 -13.76 -32.80
N LEU A 277 -49.90 -12.46 -33.00
CA LEU A 277 -50.89 -11.54 -33.55
C LEU A 277 -51.08 -11.76 -35.06
N ILE A 278 -49.97 -12.05 -35.75
CA ILE A 278 -49.95 -12.33 -37.19
C ILE A 278 -50.58 -13.70 -37.49
N ASP A 279 -50.25 -14.74 -36.71
CA ASP A 279 -50.85 -16.07 -36.86
C ASP A 279 -52.35 -16.08 -36.55
N GLY A 280 -52.82 -15.21 -35.65
CA GLY A 280 -54.24 -15.03 -35.38
C GLY A 280 -55.04 -14.47 -36.56
N MET A 281 -54.40 -13.69 -37.45
CA MET A 281 -55.02 -13.12 -38.64
C MET A 281 -55.01 -14.05 -39.86
N ASN A 282 -54.06 -14.99 -39.96
CA ASN A 282 -53.91 -15.88 -41.12
C ASN A 282 -54.71 -17.19 -41.02
N ARG A 283 -55.61 -17.34 -40.04
CA ARG A 283 -56.42 -18.55 -39.83
C ARG A 283 -57.74 -18.60 -40.63
N HIS A 284 -57.82 -17.85 -41.73
CA HIS A 284 -58.87 -17.97 -42.72
C HIS A 284 -58.24 -18.15 -44.11
N ILE A 285 -58.09 -19.41 -44.53
CA ILE A 285 -58.31 -19.98 -45.88
C ILE A 285 -58.13 -21.50 -45.75
#